data_AF-A0A7S0VHS6-F1
#
_entry.id   AF-A0A7S0VHS6-F1
#
_cell.length_a   1.000
_cell.length_b   1.000
_cell.length_c   1.000
_cell.angle_alpha   90.00
_cell.angle_beta   90.00
_cell.angle_gamma   90.00
#
_symmetry.space_group_name_H-M   'P 1'
#
loop_
_entity.id
_entity.type
_entity.pdbx_description
1 polymer ?
#
loop_
_entity_poly.entity_id
_entity_poly.type
_entity_poly.pdbx_seq_one_letter_code
_entity_poly.pdbx_strand_id
1 'polypeptide(L)'
;EALGDDSVLVRSDAAAATARVLSDFWELVPLSVAVAMLKDLVSLCFDAASAIVREVALDSVRQLLDHVSAVEVIKPHLPRLYTLAIDPHPKVREALMRLAAAAA
;
A
#
# COMPACT_ATOMS: atom_id res chain seq x y z
N GLU A 1 -11.13 0.17 -13.82
CA GLU A 1 -10.02 -0.37 -13.01
C GLU A 1 -10.15 0.26 -11.63
N ALA A 2 -10.42 -0.51 -10.55
CA ALA A 2 -10.90 0.06 -9.28
C ALA A 2 -9.87 0.94 -8.55
N LEU A 3 -8.57 0.73 -8.81
CA LEU A 3 -7.48 1.49 -8.21
C LEU A 3 -7.31 2.89 -8.86
N GLY A 4 -7.87 3.11 -10.05
CA GLY A 4 -7.89 4.40 -10.73
C GLY A 4 -9.28 5.04 -10.81
N ASP A 5 -10.23 4.56 -10.01
CA ASP A 5 -11.62 5.04 -10.02
C ASP A 5 -11.72 6.50 -9.54
N ASP A 6 -12.65 7.29 -10.08
CA ASP A 6 -12.85 8.68 -9.65
C ASP A 6 -13.29 8.78 -8.18
N SER A 7 -13.98 7.77 -7.68
CA SER A 7 -14.45 7.72 -6.30
C SER A 7 -13.31 7.41 -5.33
N VAL A 8 -13.08 8.35 -4.40
CA VAL A 8 -12.14 8.19 -3.29
C VAL A 8 -12.43 6.92 -2.48
N LEU A 9 -13.71 6.61 -2.27
CA LEU A 9 -14.14 5.43 -1.50
C LEU A 9 -13.78 4.13 -2.22
N VAL A 10 -13.97 4.08 -3.54
CA VAL A 10 -13.61 2.90 -4.34
C VAL A 10 -12.10 2.67 -4.30
N ARG A 11 -11.29 3.73 -4.44
CA ARG A 11 -9.83 3.59 -4.37
C ARG A 11 -9.34 3.16 -2.98
N SER A 12 -9.89 3.72 -1.90
CA SER A 12 -9.53 3.29 -0.53
C SER A 12 -9.93 1.84 -0.26
N ASP A 13 -11.13 1.44 -0.69
CA ASP A 13 -11.61 0.07 -0.51
C ASP A 13 -10.79 -0.91 -1.35
N ALA A 14 -10.41 -0.53 -2.57
CA ALA A 14 -9.56 -1.33 -3.44
C ALA A 14 -8.15 -1.52 -2.85
N ALA A 15 -7.56 -0.49 -2.22
CA ALA A 15 -6.29 -0.63 -1.51
C ALA A 15 -6.38 -1.66 -0.37
N ALA A 16 -7.40 -1.53 0.49
CA ALA A 16 -7.61 -2.45 1.61
C ALA A 16 -8.00 -3.87 1.16
N ALA A 17 -8.76 -4.00 0.07
CA ALA A 17 -9.09 -5.30 -0.52
C ALA A 17 -7.86 -5.98 -1.12
N THR A 18 -6.97 -5.21 -1.76
CA THR A 18 -5.72 -5.72 -2.33
C THR A 18 -4.84 -6.33 -1.25
N ALA A 19 -4.65 -5.64 -0.11
CA ALA A 19 -3.89 -6.20 1.00
C ALA A 19 -4.53 -7.47 1.58
N ARG A 20 -5.86 -7.49 1.77
CA ARG A 20 -6.57 -8.71 2.24
C ARG A 20 -6.39 -9.89 1.29
N VAL A 21 -6.62 -9.70 -0.01
CA VAL A 21 -6.47 -10.77 -1.01
C VAL A 21 -5.05 -11.31 -1.02
N LEU A 22 -4.05 -10.43 -1.01
CA LEU A 22 -2.65 -10.85 -1.05
C LEU A 22 -2.19 -11.48 0.27
N SER A 23 -2.69 -11.02 1.43
CA SER A 23 -2.42 -11.67 2.72
C SER A 23 -3.03 -13.07 2.79
N ASP A 24 -4.30 -13.22 2.43
CA ASP A 24 -5.04 -14.47 2.61
C ASP A 24 -4.68 -15.53 1.55
N PHE A 25 -4.31 -15.09 0.34
CA PHE A 25 -4.18 -15.96 -0.82
C PHE A 25 -2.84 -15.82 -1.55
N TRP A 26 -1.78 -15.34 -0.89
CA TRP A 26 -0.47 -15.12 -1.51
C TRP A 26 0.00 -16.30 -2.37
N GLU A 27 -0.08 -17.52 -1.84
CA GLU A 27 0.38 -18.74 -2.51
C GLU A 27 -0.49 -19.18 -3.69
N LEU A 28 -1.75 -18.71 -3.75
CA LEU A 28 -2.69 -19.01 -4.83
C LEU A 28 -2.65 -17.97 -5.94
N VAL A 29 -2.28 -16.73 -5.61
CA VAL A 29 -2.16 -15.65 -6.59
C VAL A 29 -0.86 -15.85 -7.39
N PRO A 30 -0.92 -15.91 -8.73
CA PRO A 30 0.30 -15.96 -9.54
C PRO A 30 1.23 -14.79 -9.20
N LEU A 31 2.53 -15.06 -9.03
CA LEU A 31 3.50 -14.06 -8.59
C LEU A 31 3.48 -12.79 -9.46
N SER A 32 3.31 -12.92 -10.78
CA SER A 32 3.21 -11.78 -11.69
C SER A 32 2.01 -10.87 -11.39
N VAL A 33 0.88 -11.47 -10.98
CA VAL A 33 -0.33 -10.75 -10.59
C VAL A 33 -0.14 -10.09 -9.24
N ALA A 34 0.44 -10.80 -8.25
CA ALA A 34 0.73 -10.24 -6.94
C ALA A 34 1.66 -9.03 -7.03
N VAL A 35 2.70 -9.11 -7.86
CA VAL A 35 3.64 -7.99 -8.11
C VAL A 35 2.94 -6.81 -8.79
N ALA A 36 2.03 -7.05 -9.74
CA ALA A 36 1.25 -5.98 -10.38
C ALA A 36 0.35 -5.27 -9.36
N MET A 37 -0.43 -6.04 -8.60
CA MET A 37 -1.32 -5.52 -7.54
C MET A 37 -0.54 -4.72 -6.49
N LEU A 38 0.64 -5.18 -6.09
CA LEU A 38 1.53 -4.45 -5.17
C LEU A 38 2.03 -3.13 -5.75
N LYS A 39 2.39 -3.09 -7.02
CA LYS A 39 2.81 -1.83 -7.68
C LYS A 39 1.68 -0.82 -7.74
N ASP A 40 0.47 -1.28 -8.02
CA ASP A 40 -0.70 -0.41 -8.05
C ASP A 40 -1.04 0.09 -6.64
N LEU A 41 -0.96 -0.78 -5.63
CA LEU A 41 -1.11 -0.40 -4.22
C LEU A 41 -0.06 0.63 -3.78
N VAL A 42 1.21 0.44 -4.13
CA VAL A 42 2.28 1.42 -3.86
C VAL A 42 2.01 2.74 -4.57
N SER A 43 1.38 2.72 -5.74
CA SER A 43 1.02 3.96 -6.45
C SER A 43 -0.07 4.74 -5.71
N LEU A 44 -1.02 4.06 -5.07
CA LEU A 44 -2.04 4.68 -4.21
C LEU A 44 -1.48 5.33 -2.94
N CYS A 45 -0.31 4.92 -2.44
CA CYS A 45 0.39 5.65 -1.38
C CYS A 45 0.72 7.10 -1.77
N PHE A 46 0.71 7.42 -3.08
CA PHE A 46 0.94 8.75 -3.62
C PHE A 46 -0.31 9.35 -4.28
N ASP A 47 -1.51 8.89 -3.92
CA ASP A 47 -2.76 9.43 -4.44
C ASP A 47 -2.81 10.96 -4.27
N ALA A 48 -2.84 11.67 -5.40
CA ALA A 48 -2.76 13.13 -5.43
C ALA A 48 -4.07 13.79 -4.98
N ALA A 49 -5.20 13.08 -5.06
CA ALA A 49 -6.53 13.63 -4.84
C ALA A 49 -7.00 13.47 -3.39
N SER A 50 -6.49 12.47 -2.64
CA SER A 50 -7.01 12.14 -1.32
C SER A 50 -5.95 11.62 -0.36
N ALA A 51 -5.81 12.31 0.77
CA ALA A 51 -4.99 11.86 1.88
C ALA A 51 -5.52 10.57 2.53
N ILE A 52 -6.84 10.34 2.49
CA ILE A 52 -7.46 9.12 3.03
C ILE A 52 -6.98 7.90 2.24
N VAL A 53 -6.88 8.02 0.91
CA VAL A 53 -6.39 6.93 0.07
C VAL A 53 -4.93 6.64 0.37
N ARG A 54 -4.09 7.68 0.54
CA ARG A 54 -2.67 7.52 0.92
C ARG A 54 -2.51 6.84 2.27
N GLU A 55 -3.28 7.25 3.27
CA GLU A 55 -3.30 6.66 4.62
C GLU A 55 -3.66 5.17 4.55
N VAL A 56 -4.79 4.83 3.91
CA VAL A 56 -5.26 3.45 3.77
C VAL A 56 -4.27 2.59 2.97
N ALA A 57 -3.68 3.14 1.91
CA ALA A 57 -2.68 2.43 1.11
C ALA A 57 -1.41 2.14 1.91
N LEU A 58 -0.91 3.07 2.73
CA LEU A 58 0.23 2.85 3.62
C LEU A 58 -0.05 1.76 4.66
N ASP A 59 -1.23 1.79 5.30
CA ASP A 59 -1.63 0.76 6.25
C ASP A 59 -1.81 -0.61 5.57
N SER A 60 -2.27 -0.63 4.32
CA SER A 60 -2.39 -1.83 3.49
C SER A 60 -1.01 -2.41 3.11
N VAL A 61 -0.04 -1.57 2.76
CA VAL A 61 1.35 -2.02 2.54
C VAL A 61 1.95 -2.58 3.82
N ARG A 62 1.72 -1.93 4.97
CA ARG A 62 2.19 -2.41 6.27
C ARG A 62 1.64 -3.80 6.59
N GLN A 63 0.36 -4.04 6.34
CA GLN A 63 -0.25 -5.37 6.54
C GLN A 63 0.46 -6.46 5.73
N LEU A 64 0.94 -6.15 4.53
CA LEU A 64 1.63 -7.13 3.68
C LEU A 64 3.05 -7.44 4.14
N LEU A 65 3.66 -6.63 5.03
CA LEU A 65 4.98 -6.93 5.58
C LEU A 65 4.99 -8.18 6.48
N ASP A 66 3.83 -8.61 6.96
CA ASP A 66 3.70 -9.87 7.71
C ASP A 66 3.98 -11.11 6.83
N HIS A 67 4.01 -10.95 5.49
CA HIS A 67 4.34 -12.00 4.54
C HIS A 67 5.75 -11.82 3.97
N VAL A 68 6.67 -12.73 4.33
CA VAL A 68 8.08 -12.70 3.88
C VAL A 68 8.24 -12.54 2.37
N SER A 69 7.40 -13.22 1.58
CA SER A 69 7.46 -13.12 0.11
C SER A 69 7.02 -11.75 -0.43
N ALA A 70 6.12 -11.05 0.26
CA ALA A 70 5.71 -9.70 -0.10
C ALA A 70 6.79 -8.67 0.27
N VAL A 71 7.54 -8.89 1.35
CA VAL A 71 8.65 -8.02 1.77
C VAL A 71 9.67 -7.84 0.66
N GLU A 72 10.07 -8.91 -0.04
CA GLU A 72 11.03 -8.82 -1.15
C GLU A 72 10.52 -7.95 -2.32
N VAL A 73 9.21 -7.87 -2.50
CA VAL A 73 8.58 -7.02 -3.52
C VAL A 73 8.42 -5.57 -3.02
N ILE A 74 8.14 -5.37 -1.74
CA ILE A 74 7.91 -4.03 -1.13
C ILE A 74 9.22 -3.29 -0.87
N LYS A 75 10.28 -4.00 -0.46
CA LYS A 75 11.56 -3.42 -0.03
C LYS A 75 12.18 -2.43 -1.03
N PRO A 76 12.19 -2.69 -2.36
CA PRO A 76 12.66 -1.73 -3.35
C PRO A 76 11.87 -0.42 -3.40
N HIS A 77 10.63 -0.41 -2.89
CA HIS A 77 9.75 0.76 -2.88
C HIS A 77 9.86 1.61 -1.59
N LEU A 78 10.41 1.05 -0.50
CA LEU A 78 10.53 1.75 0.79
C LEU A 78 11.22 3.12 0.70
N PRO A 79 12.35 3.30 -0.03
CA PRO A 79 12.98 4.62 -0.14
C PRO A 79 12.05 5.69 -0.74
N ARG A 80 11.21 5.29 -1.71
CA ARG A 80 10.22 6.20 -2.31
C ARG A 80 9.10 6.48 -1.32
N LEU A 81 8.60 5.47 -0.60
CA LEU A 81 7.55 5.63 0.41
C LEU A 81 7.98 6.57 1.54
N TYR A 82 9.26 6.54 1.94
CA TYR A 82 9.79 7.44 2.97
C TYR A 82 9.74 8.92 2.61
N THR A 83 9.56 9.28 1.33
CA THR A 83 9.31 10.68 0.93
C THR A 83 7.99 11.21 1.47
N LEU A 84 7.05 10.34 1.85
CA LEU A 84 5.78 10.73 2.51
C LEU A 84 5.98 11.18 3.97
N ALA A 85 7.22 11.14 4.50
CA ALA A 85 7.52 11.69 5.83
C ALA A 85 7.27 13.21 5.91
N ILE A 86 7.26 13.88 4.75
CA ILE A 86 6.91 15.30 4.62
C ILE A 86 5.51 15.52 4.05
N ASP A 87 4.65 14.49 4.01
CA ASP A 87 3.27 14.65 3.54
C ASP A 87 2.55 15.74 4.35
N PRO A 88 1.78 16.64 3.74
CA PRO A 88 1.10 17.73 4.46
C PRO A 88 0.11 17.20 5.51
N HIS A 89 -0.46 16.00 5.33
CA HIS A 89 -1.45 15.44 6.23
C HIS A 89 -0.81 14.63 7.37
N PRO A 90 -1.07 14.99 8.64
CA PRO A 90 -0.50 14.28 9.80
C PRO A 90 -0.80 12.78 9.83
N LYS A 91 -2.01 12.37 9.42
CA LYS A 91 -2.41 10.95 9.41
C LYS A 91 -1.61 10.11 8.41
N VAL A 92 -1.26 10.67 7.26
CA VAL A 92 -0.40 9.98 6.27
C VAL A 92 1.00 9.80 6.84
N ARG A 93 1.55 10.83 7.50
CA ARG A 93 2.84 10.73 8.18
C ARG A 93 2.82 9.68 9.31
N GLU A 94 1.73 9.63 10.07
CA GLU A 94 1.55 8.62 11.13
C GLU A 94 1.50 7.20 10.55
N ALA A 95 0.73 6.97 9.49
CA ALA A 95 0.67 5.69 8.79
C ALA A 95 2.05 5.28 8.25
N LEU A 96 2.83 6.22 7.72
CA LEU A 96 4.21 5.95 7.31
C LEU A 96 5.09 5.54 8.49
N MET A 97 4.96 6.17 9.65
CA MET A 97 5.74 5.79 10.84
C MET A 97 5.40 4.36 11.29
N ARG A 98 4.12 3.96 11.24
CA ARG A 98 3.71 2.58 11.53
C ARG A 98 4.30 1.59 10.52
N LEU A 99 4.33 1.94 9.23
CA LEU A 99 4.97 1.15 8.19
C LEU A 99 6.48 1.00 8.45
N ALA A 100 7.16 2.11 8.73
CA ALA A 100 8.60 2.12 8.99
C ALA A 100 8.97 1.27 10.22
N ALA A 101 8.17 1.33 11.28
CA ALA A 101 8.38 0.52 12.47
C ALA A 101 8.20 -0.98 12.21
N ALA A 102 7.33 -1.37 11.27
CA ALA A 102 7.12 -2.77 10.88
C ALA A 102 8.19 -3.28 9.87
N ALA A 103 8.87 -2.37 9.17
CA ALA A 103 9.90 -2.70 8.18
C ALA A 103 11.33 -2.71 8.75
N ALA A 104 11.50 -2.35 10.02
CA ALA A 104 12.78 -2.28 10.73
C ALA A 104 13.18 -3.64 11.32
#